data_AF-A0A2M8EUC1-F1
#
_entry.id   AF-A0A2M8EUC1-F1
#
_cell.length_a   1.000
_cell.length_b   1.000
_cell.length_c   1.000
_cell.angle_alpha   90.00
_cell.angle_beta   90.00
_cell.angle_gamma   90.00
#
_symmetry.space_group_name_H-M   'P 1'
#
loop_
_entity.id
_entity.type
_entity.pdbx_description
1 polymer ?
#
loop_
_entity_poly.entity_id
_entity_poly.type
_entity_poly.pdbx_seq_one_letter_code
_entity_poly.pdbx_strand_id
1 'polypeptide(L)'
;MDCVYLTMQDIFYLYTHLLLGGKEIVCPYWMDSSKKLKHGPGGGKASPQELVNLTELKAREKKIDLSTLNEREIVLFMKKNRLGVDCSGFAFWMLNALDLERGGNGIADDIPNSEGRYIKIRASTKMLTDGGVSFFVKKIKWIKPGDMIRLGGGHHLAVVMEIGKDKGGNIKKIIYAHSSSPFYTVISGVHKESIIIKDVEKSLQEQEWQEKTSNGANYALQLYLQEGDGVKRLKIWD
;
A
#
# COMPACT_ATOMS: atom_id res chain seq x y z
N MET A 1 25.50 -13.16 -12.32
CA MET A 1 25.29 -12.10 -11.32
C MET A 1 23.79 -12.08 -11.12
N ASP A 2 23.32 -12.85 -10.15
CA ASP A 2 21.88 -13.07 -9.97
C ASP A 2 21.28 -11.75 -9.46
N CYS A 3 20.36 -11.19 -10.23
CA CYS A 3 19.63 -10.00 -9.82
C CYS A 3 18.69 -10.43 -8.69
N VAL A 4 19.05 -10.13 -7.44
CA VAL A 4 18.19 -10.42 -6.29
C VAL A 4 17.02 -9.45 -6.36
N TYR A 5 15.85 -9.95 -6.76
CA TYR A 5 14.61 -9.17 -6.74
C TYR A 5 14.21 -8.88 -5.29
N LEU A 6 13.72 -7.66 -5.05
CA LEU A 6 13.11 -7.32 -3.76
C LEU A 6 11.79 -8.09 -3.63
N THR A 7 11.60 -8.74 -2.49
CA THR A 7 10.34 -9.41 -2.13
C THR A 7 9.27 -8.38 -1.78
N MET A 8 8.01 -8.83 -1.69
CA MET A 8 6.92 -7.99 -1.17
C MET A 8 7.22 -7.45 0.24
N GLN A 9 7.85 -8.27 1.09
CA GLN A 9 8.27 -7.91 2.44
C GLN A 9 9.38 -6.85 2.44
N ASP A 10 10.33 -6.94 1.51
CA ASP A 10 11.39 -5.93 1.36
C ASP A 10 10.81 -4.57 0.96
N ILE A 11 9.85 -4.53 0.03
CA ILE A 11 9.17 -3.28 -0.34
C ILE A 11 8.46 -2.67 0.88
N PHE A 12 7.71 -3.46 1.64
CA PHE A 12 7.08 -2.98 2.87
C PHE A 12 8.11 -2.43 3.87
N TYR A 13 9.21 -3.16 4.07
CA TYR A 13 10.29 -2.74 4.96
C TYR A 13 10.89 -1.40 4.51
N LEU A 14 11.25 -1.26 3.24
CA LEU A 14 11.83 -0.03 2.71
C LEU A 14 10.89 1.18 2.84
N TYR A 15 9.58 1.00 2.63
CA TYR A 15 8.62 2.08 2.85
C TYR A 15 8.43 2.45 4.33
N THR A 16 8.67 1.53 5.25
CA THR A 16 8.56 1.78 6.70
C THR A 16 9.87 2.25 7.33
N HIS A 17 10.99 2.17 6.61
CA HIS A 17 12.34 2.50 7.09
C HIS A 17 13.12 3.29 6.03
N LEU A 18 12.55 4.39 5.51
CA LEU A 18 13.27 5.26 4.57
C LEU A 18 14.46 5.90 5.29
N LEU A 19 15.67 5.60 4.85
CA LEU A 19 16.89 6.16 5.44
C LEU A 19 17.08 7.61 4.99
N LEU A 20 16.86 8.56 5.89
CA LEU A 20 16.94 10.00 5.63
C LEU A 20 17.68 10.71 6.76
N GLY A 21 18.79 11.39 6.43
CA GLY A 21 19.59 12.10 7.43
C GLY A 21 20.09 11.19 8.58
N GLY A 22 20.38 9.92 8.27
CA GLY A 22 20.82 8.91 9.25
C GLY A 22 19.70 8.33 10.12
N LYS A 23 18.43 8.56 9.79
CA LYS A 23 17.26 8.09 10.56
C LYS A 23 16.34 7.25 9.69
N GLU A 24 15.66 6.28 10.28
CA GLU A 24 14.62 5.49 9.62
C GLU A 24 13.27 6.20 9.74
N ILE A 25 12.66 6.50 8.59
CA ILE A 25 11.44 7.28 8.50
C ILE A 25 10.33 6.46 7.85
N VAL A 26 9.19 6.35 8.52
CA VAL A 26 7.98 5.79 7.91
C VAL A 26 7.50 6.71 6.79
N CYS A 27 7.33 6.16 5.59
CA CYS A 27 6.86 6.92 4.43
C CYS A 27 5.48 7.53 4.72
N PRO A 28 5.35 8.87 4.63
CA PRO A 28 4.06 9.51 4.83
C PRO A 28 3.11 9.22 3.69
N TYR A 29 1.81 9.27 3.99
CA TYR A 29 0.78 9.27 2.97
C TYR A 29 0.78 10.61 2.23
N TRP A 30 0.82 10.53 0.91
CA TRP A 30 0.58 11.68 0.05
C TRP A 30 -0.09 11.22 -1.24
N MET A 31 -1.20 11.86 -1.59
CA MET A 31 -1.96 11.58 -2.81
C MET A 31 -2.04 12.85 -3.66
N ASP A 32 -1.84 12.69 -4.95
CA ASP A 32 -2.05 13.77 -5.91
C ASP A 32 -3.55 14.01 -6.11
N SER A 33 -4.04 15.19 -5.73
CA SER A 33 -5.43 15.56 -5.98
C SER A 33 -5.52 16.29 -7.32
N SER A 34 -6.10 15.65 -8.33
CA SER A 34 -6.34 16.22 -9.68
C SER A 34 -7.00 17.60 -9.65
N LYS A 35 -7.80 17.90 -8.62
CA LYS A 35 -8.48 19.17 -8.41
C LYS A 35 -7.56 20.38 -8.16
N LYS A 36 -6.27 20.19 -7.84
CA LYS A 36 -5.39 21.29 -7.39
C LYS A 36 -4.29 21.72 -8.37
N LEU A 37 -4.23 21.18 -9.59
CA LEU A 37 -3.20 21.49 -10.63
C LEU A 37 -1.75 21.41 -10.12
N LYS A 38 -1.52 20.70 -9.01
CA LYS A 38 -0.29 20.77 -8.23
C LYS A 38 0.24 19.37 -7.97
N HIS A 39 0.92 18.85 -8.99
CA HIS A 39 1.58 17.56 -8.93
C HIS A 39 2.75 17.59 -7.93
N GLY A 40 2.84 16.55 -7.11
CA GLY A 40 4.00 16.28 -6.27
C GLY A 40 5.02 15.44 -7.05
N PRO A 41 6.30 15.47 -6.67
CA PRO A 41 7.30 14.61 -7.28
C PRO A 41 6.86 13.13 -7.21
N GLY A 42 6.78 12.47 -8.37
CA GLY A 42 6.34 11.08 -8.48
C GLY A 42 4.84 10.83 -8.30
N GLY A 43 4.00 11.86 -8.18
CA GLY A 43 2.53 11.74 -8.21
C GLY A 43 1.90 10.86 -7.11
N GLY A 44 2.60 10.65 -5.98
CA GLY A 44 2.17 9.74 -4.92
C GLY A 44 2.47 8.28 -5.21
N LYS A 45 3.32 8.00 -6.21
CA LYS A 45 3.63 6.66 -6.72
C LYS A 45 5.13 6.38 -6.80
N ALA A 46 5.96 7.23 -6.19
CA ALA A 46 7.41 7.05 -6.16
C ALA A 46 7.80 5.79 -5.36
N SER A 47 8.81 5.06 -5.85
CA SER A 47 9.44 3.95 -5.10
C SER A 47 10.14 4.46 -3.83
N PRO A 48 10.51 3.59 -2.88
CA PRO A 48 11.25 3.99 -1.69
C PRO A 48 12.55 4.74 -2.01
N GLN A 49 13.35 4.22 -2.96
CA GLN A 49 14.60 4.87 -3.37
C GLN A 49 14.37 6.24 -4.02
N GLU A 50 13.33 6.36 -4.86
CA GLU A 50 12.96 7.65 -5.44
C GLU A 50 12.55 8.65 -4.36
N LEU A 51 11.79 8.23 -3.35
CA LEU A 51 11.41 9.10 -2.24
C LEU A 51 12.61 9.58 -1.44
N VAL A 52 13.59 8.72 -1.17
CA VAL A 52 14.85 9.11 -0.52
C VAL A 52 15.57 10.17 -1.36
N ASN A 53 15.84 9.86 -2.64
CA ASN A 53 16.56 10.75 -3.56
C ASN A 53 15.85 12.11 -3.71
N LEU A 54 14.53 12.11 -3.85
CA LEU A 54 13.72 13.32 -4.00
C LEU A 54 13.70 14.14 -2.71
N THR A 55 13.66 13.50 -1.55
CA THR A 55 13.70 14.19 -0.25
C THR A 55 15.05 14.88 -0.06
N GLU A 56 16.15 14.17 -0.31
CA GLU A 56 17.49 14.74 -0.23
C GLU A 56 17.71 15.88 -1.23
N LEU A 57 17.24 15.72 -2.47
CA LEU A 57 17.29 16.77 -3.48
C LEU A 57 16.57 18.03 -3.00
N LYS A 58 15.35 17.88 -2.47
CA LYS A 58 14.56 19.00 -1.92
C LYS A 58 15.23 19.63 -0.70
N ALA A 59 15.91 18.84 0.13
CA ALA A 59 16.65 19.35 1.27
C ALA A 59 17.84 20.21 0.83
N ARG A 60 18.62 19.75 -0.16
CA ARG A 60 19.71 20.51 -0.78
C ARG A 60 19.22 21.81 -1.42
N GLU A 61 18.15 21.78 -2.20
CA GLU A 61 17.54 22.98 -2.81
C GLU A 61 17.16 24.03 -1.75
N LYS A 62 16.74 23.59 -0.57
CA LYS A 62 16.31 24.45 0.54
C LYS A 62 17.40 24.74 1.57
N LYS A 63 18.62 24.23 1.35
CA LYS A 63 19.76 24.34 2.28
C LYS A 63 19.41 23.83 3.69
N ILE A 64 18.66 22.74 3.77
CA ILE A 64 18.29 22.06 5.03
C ILE A 64 19.17 20.83 5.20
N ASP A 65 19.79 20.68 6.37
CA ASP A 65 20.50 19.47 6.77
C ASP A 65 19.55 18.50 7.48
N LEU A 66 19.15 17.44 6.78
CA LEU A 66 18.25 16.42 7.32
C LEU A 66 18.84 15.70 8.55
N SER A 67 20.16 15.65 8.72
CA SER A 67 20.78 14.99 9.87
C SER A 67 20.48 15.71 11.19
N THR A 68 20.25 17.03 11.13
CA THR A 68 19.91 17.88 12.28
C THR A 68 18.43 17.84 12.67
N LEU A 69 17.56 17.38 11.77
CA LEU A 69 16.12 17.26 12.02
C LEU A 69 15.80 15.95 12.74
N ASN A 70 14.81 15.95 13.63
CA ASN A 70 14.24 14.71 14.16
C ASN A 70 13.27 14.06 13.15
N GLU A 71 12.84 12.83 13.43
CA GLU A 71 12.01 12.01 12.55
C GLU A 71 10.67 12.70 12.20
N ARG A 72 10.04 13.34 13.18
CA ARG A 72 8.79 14.08 12.99
C ARG A 72 8.99 15.28 12.06
N GLU A 73 10.09 16.01 12.22
CA GLU A 73 10.45 17.14 11.36
C GLU A 73 10.75 16.68 9.93
N ILE A 74 11.41 15.55 9.74
CA ILE A 74 11.64 14.95 8.42
C ILE A 74 10.30 14.57 7.77
N VAL A 75 9.39 13.92 8.50
CA VAL A 75 8.04 13.59 7.99
C VAL A 75 7.28 14.87 7.59
N LEU A 76 7.33 15.92 8.42
CA LEU A 76 6.70 17.20 8.10
C LEU A 76 7.34 17.86 6.87
N PHE A 77 8.66 17.77 6.74
CA PHE A 77 9.40 18.23 5.57
C PHE A 77 8.95 17.49 4.31
N MET A 78 8.86 16.16 4.34
CA MET A 78 8.37 15.35 3.22
C MET A 78 6.94 15.76 2.83
N LYS A 79 6.02 15.84 3.80
CA LYS A 79 4.62 16.24 3.56
C LYS A 79 4.51 17.65 2.96
N LYS A 80 5.27 18.63 3.48
CA LYS A 80 5.31 20.01 2.96
C LYS A 80 5.81 20.06 1.51
N ASN A 81 6.67 19.12 1.14
CA ASN A 81 7.21 18.99 -0.21
C ASN A 81 6.46 17.99 -1.09
N ARG A 82 5.29 17.49 -0.64
CA ARG A 82 4.45 16.55 -1.39
C ARG A 82 5.16 15.25 -1.75
N LEU A 83 6.00 14.79 -0.83
CA LEU A 83 6.73 13.54 -0.94
C LEU A 83 6.03 12.51 -0.04
N GLY A 84 5.63 11.41 -0.63
CA GLY A 84 4.92 10.32 0.02
C GLY A 84 4.32 9.39 -1.02
N VAL A 85 3.62 8.38 -0.54
CA VAL A 85 2.96 7.37 -1.39
C VAL A 85 1.49 7.26 -1.00
N ASP A 86 0.62 7.13 -2.00
CA ASP A 86 -0.79 6.85 -1.76
C ASP A 86 -1.06 5.33 -1.69
N CYS A 87 -2.30 4.95 -1.44
CA CYS A 87 -2.68 3.55 -1.25
C CYS A 87 -2.43 2.67 -2.50
N SER A 88 -2.71 3.18 -3.69
CA SER A 88 -2.58 2.38 -4.93
C SER A 88 -1.16 2.41 -5.51
N GLY A 89 -0.39 3.46 -5.26
CA GLY A 89 1.05 3.48 -5.56
C GLY A 89 1.80 2.51 -4.67
N PHE A 90 1.49 2.50 -3.38
CA PHE A 90 2.05 1.52 -2.46
C PHE A 90 1.65 0.09 -2.86
N ALA A 91 0.36 -0.17 -3.11
CA ALA A 91 -0.10 -1.47 -3.56
C ALA A 91 0.58 -1.93 -4.87
N PHE A 92 0.76 -1.03 -5.84
CA PHE A 92 1.48 -1.34 -7.07
C PHE A 92 2.87 -1.88 -6.79
N TRP A 93 3.69 -1.19 -5.99
CA TRP A 93 5.05 -1.63 -5.70
C TRP A 93 5.11 -2.96 -4.96
N MET A 94 4.19 -3.17 -4.02
CA MET A 94 4.06 -4.44 -3.29
C MET A 94 3.74 -5.62 -4.22
N LEU A 95 2.74 -5.45 -5.07
CA LEU A 95 2.29 -6.49 -5.99
C LEU A 95 3.30 -6.71 -7.12
N ASN A 96 3.97 -5.65 -7.59
CA ASN A 96 5.04 -5.74 -8.57
C ASN A 96 6.22 -6.56 -8.05
N ALA A 97 6.64 -6.32 -6.80
CA ALA A 97 7.68 -7.12 -6.15
C ALA A 97 7.27 -8.58 -5.99
N LEU A 98 6.02 -8.84 -5.59
CA LEU A 98 5.52 -10.22 -5.47
C LEU A 98 5.51 -10.97 -6.81
N ASP A 99 5.20 -10.28 -7.91
CA ASP A 99 5.24 -10.90 -9.24
C ASP A 99 6.67 -11.26 -9.67
N LEU A 100 7.61 -10.32 -9.48
CA LEU A 100 9.04 -10.56 -9.73
C LEU A 100 9.59 -11.71 -8.86
N GLU A 101 9.21 -11.75 -7.59
CA GLU A 101 9.56 -12.84 -6.66
C GLU A 101 9.06 -14.21 -7.15
N ARG A 102 7.92 -14.24 -7.84
CA ARG A 102 7.35 -15.45 -8.45
C ARG A 102 7.92 -15.79 -9.83
N GLY A 103 8.93 -15.04 -10.29
CA GLY A 103 9.56 -15.24 -11.59
C GLY A 103 8.81 -14.59 -12.76
N GLY A 104 7.85 -13.70 -12.48
CA GLY A 104 7.21 -12.85 -13.48
C GLY A 104 8.08 -11.66 -13.89
N ASN A 105 7.53 -10.78 -14.73
CA ASN A 105 8.22 -9.57 -15.22
C ASN A 105 7.84 -8.31 -14.42
N GLY A 106 7.05 -8.47 -13.35
CA GLY A 106 6.39 -7.39 -12.66
C GLY A 106 5.01 -7.12 -13.26
N ILE A 107 4.07 -6.67 -12.44
CA ILE A 107 2.67 -6.44 -12.85
C ILE A 107 2.48 -5.25 -13.79
N ALA A 108 3.57 -4.52 -14.05
CA ALA A 108 3.65 -3.37 -14.92
C ALA A 108 2.94 -3.66 -16.25
N ASP A 109 3.44 -4.62 -17.01
CA ASP A 109 3.00 -4.88 -18.39
C ASP A 109 1.65 -5.59 -18.49
N ASP A 110 1.16 -6.19 -17.40
CA ASP A 110 -0.08 -6.98 -17.38
C ASP A 110 -1.35 -6.15 -17.06
N ILE A 111 -1.19 -4.88 -16.68
CA ILE A 111 -2.31 -3.98 -16.43
C ILE A 111 -2.76 -3.37 -17.77
N PRO A 112 -4.04 -3.43 -18.19
CA PRO A 112 -4.48 -2.81 -19.44
C PRO A 112 -4.19 -1.30 -19.48
N ASN A 113 -3.69 -0.80 -20.62
CA ASN A 113 -3.28 0.60 -20.85
C ASN A 113 -2.09 1.08 -19.99
N SER A 114 -1.30 0.14 -19.50
CA SER A 114 -0.15 0.41 -18.64
C SER A 114 1.13 0.67 -19.46
N GLU A 115 1.19 0.27 -20.74
CA GLU A 115 2.40 0.36 -21.59
C GLU A 115 3.18 1.69 -21.49
N GLY A 116 4.51 1.57 -21.35
CA GLY A 116 5.46 2.68 -21.39
C GLY A 116 6.04 3.11 -20.03
N ARG A 117 6.93 4.12 -20.05
CA ARG A 117 7.76 4.56 -18.90
C ARG A 117 7.01 5.11 -17.68
N TYR A 118 5.68 5.27 -17.73
CA TYR A 118 4.88 5.98 -16.71
C TYR A 118 3.86 5.09 -15.99
N ILE A 119 4.05 3.78 -16.07
CA ILE A 119 3.14 2.74 -15.58
C ILE A 119 2.73 2.91 -14.12
N LYS A 120 3.72 3.20 -13.26
CA LYS A 120 3.55 3.46 -11.83
C LYS A 120 2.67 4.68 -11.53
N ILE A 121 2.70 5.69 -12.40
CA ILE A 121 1.92 6.93 -12.25
C ILE A 121 0.44 6.70 -12.58
N ARG A 122 0.14 5.66 -13.38
CA ARG A 122 -1.22 5.29 -13.78
C ARG A 122 -1.89 4.32 -12.80
N ALA A 123 -1.12 3.61 -11.97
CA ALA A 123 -1.67 2.66 -11.01
C ALA A 123 -2.69 3.34 -10.09
N SER A 124 -3.96 2.95 -10.25
CA SER A 124 -5.08 3.43 -9.45
C SER A 124 -5.84 2.24 -8.87
N THR A 125 -6.55 2.47 -7.77
CA THR A 125 -7.41 1.44 -7.16
C THR A 125 -8.40 0.88 -8.18
N LYS A 126 -8.98 1.73 -9.03
CA LYS A 126 -9.89 1.29 -10.11
C LYS A 126 -9.20 0.34 -11.08
N MET A 127 -8.00 0.67 -11.55
CA MET A 127 -7.27 -0.17 -12.50
C MET A 127 -6.88 -1.52 -11.88
N LEU A 128 -6.31 -1.50 -10.68
CA LEU A 128 -5.87 -2.72 -10.00
C LEU A 128 -7.03 -3.66 -9.62
N THR A 129 -8.22 -3.11 -9.40
CA THR A 129 -9.41 -3.89 -8.96
C THR A 129 -10.47 -4.09 -10.05
N ASP A 130 -10.14 -3.69 -11.29
CA ASP A 130 -11.00 -3.88 -12.46
C ASP A 130 -11.27 -5.36 -12.73
N GLY A 131 -12.44 -5.69 -13.27
CA GLY A 131 -12.83 -7.07 -13.56
C GLY A 131 -12.04 -7.71 -14.71
N GLY A 132 -11.41 -6.92 -15.57
CA GLY A 132 -10.46 -7.37 -16.59
C GLY A 132 -9.13 -7.83 -15.97
N VAL A 133 -8.68 -7.15 -14.91
CA VAL A 133 -7.37 -7.34 -14.26
C VAL A 133 -7.41 -8.30 -13.07
N SER A 134 -8.53 -8.28 -12.36
CA SER A 134 -8.69 -8.95 -11.08
C SER A 134 -10.02 -9.67 -10.96
N PHE A 135 -10.12 -10.59 -10.02
CA PHE A 135 -11.36 -11.29 -9.68
C PHE A 135 -11.59 -11.31 -8.18
N PHE A 136 -12.84 -11.53 -7.75
CA PHE A 136 -13.18 -11.59 -6.34
C PHE A 136 -12.77 -12.92 -5.71
N VAL A 137 -12.11 -12.84 -4.55
CA VAL A 137 -11.87 -13.98 -3.66
C VAL A 137 -13.06 -14.08 -2.70
N LYS A 138 -14.02 -14.96 -3.02
CA LYS A 138 -15.33 -15.00 -2.34
C LYS A 138 -15.30 -15.61 -0.93
N LYS A 139 -14.30 -16.42 -0.60
CA LYS A 139 -14.24 -17.13 0.69
C LYS A 139 -12.96 -16.80 1.43
N ILE A 140 -13.06 -16.56 2.74
CA ILE A 140 -11.90 -16.23 3.59
C ILE A 140 -10.81 -17.28 3.46
N LYS A 141 -11.17 -18.56 3.47
CA LYS A 141 -10.22 -19.69 3.34
C LYS A 141 -9.36 -19.67 2.07
N TRP A 142 -9.74 -18.91 1.06
CA TRP A 142 -9.00 -18.78 -0.19
C TRP A 142 -8.10 -17.56 -0.24
N ILE A 143 -8.17 -16.67 0.76
CA ILE A 143 -7.33 -15.48 0.82
C ILE A 143 -5.87 -15.90 0.99
N LYS A 144 -4.97 -15.28 0.21
CA LYS A 144 -3.53 -15.56 0.20
C LYS A 144 -2.70 -14.25 0.17
N PRO A 145 -1.41 -14.29 0.54
CA PRO A 145 -0.51 -13.15 0.33
C PRO A 145 -0.52 -12.66 -1.12
N GLY A 146 -0.59 -11.34 -1.28
CA GLY A 146 -0.78 -10.66 -2.57
C GLY A 146 -2.23 -10.36 -2.94
N ASP A 147 -3.22 -10.91 -2.23
CA ASP A 147 -4.60 -10.50 -2.44
C ASP A 147 -4.78 -9.04 -2.00
N MET A 148 -5.60 -8.29 -2.72
CA MET A 148 -5.93 -6.91 -2.42
C MET A 148 -7.24 -6.84 -1.64
N ILE A 149 -7.32 -5.94 -0.67
CA ILE A 149 -8.57 -5.59 0.01
C ILE A 149 -9.01 -4.22 -0.49
N ARG A 150 -10.06 -4.21 -1.33
CA ARG A 150 -10.66 -2.99 -1.88
C ARG A 150 -11.64 -2.41 -0.86
N LEU A 151 -11.51 -1.11 -0.62
CA LEU A 151 -12.23 -0.38 0.44
C LEU A 151 -12.76 0.96 -0.07
N GLY A 152 -13.81 1.45 0.57
CA GLY A 152 -14.39 2.77 0.41
C GLY A 152 -14.93 2.98 -1.01
N GLY A 153 -15.61 1.99 -1.58
CA GLY A 153 -16.13 2.06 -2.95
C GLY A 153 -15.03 2.11 -4.01
N GLY A 154 -13.83 1.63 -3.68
CA GLY A 154 -12.66 1.68 -4.55
C GLY A 154 -11.84 2.96 -4.44
N HIS A 155 -12.04 3.74 -3.36
CA HIS A 155 -11.17 4.87 -3.05
C HIS A 155 -9.91 4.46 -2.29
N HIS A 156 -9.87 3.26 -1.70
CA HIS A 156 -8.75 2.78 -0.92
C HIS A 156 -8.41 1.31 -1.22
N LEU A 157 -7.15 0.96 -1.01
CA LEU A 157 -6.62 -0.36 -1.32
C LEU A 157 -5.59 -0.78 -0.27
N ALA A 158 -5.70 -2.01 0.20
CA ALA A 158 -4.68 -2.68 1.01
C ALA A 158 -4.22 -3.97 0.33
N VAL A 159 -3.05 -4.46 0.73
CA VAL A 159 -2.46 -5.72 0.24
C VAL A 159 -2.29 -6.68 1.41
N VAL A 160 -2.76 -7.91 1.25
CA VAL A 160 -2.56 -9.00 2.21
C VAL A 160 -1.10 -9.41 2.20
N MET A 161 -0.45 -9.28 3.35
CA MET A 161 0.94 -9.61 3.57
C MET A 161 1.12 -11.07 4.01
N GLU A 162 0.34 -11.49 5.01
CA GLU A 162 0.54 -12.76 5.69
C GLU A 162 -0.80 -13.36 6.15
N ILE A 163 -0.83 -14.69 6.22
CA ILE A 163 -1.99 -15.46 6.69
C ILE A 163 -1.56 -16.30 7.90
N GLY A 164 -2.10 -15.98 9.06
CA GLY A 164 -1.93 -16.77 10.27
C GLY A 164 -2.96 -17.89 10.33
N LYS A 165 -2.49 -19.14 10.44
CA LYS A 165 -3.32 -20.34 10.54
C LYS A 165 -3.18 -21.01 11.90
N ASP A 166 -4.23 -21.70 12.35
CA ASP A 166 -4.14 -22.61 13.49
C ASP A 166 -3.51 -23.97 13.10
N LYS A 167 -3.35 -24.87 14.09
CA LYS A 167 -2.80 -26.22 13.87
C LYS A 167 -3.61 -27.06 12.88
N GLY A 168 -4.90 -26.77 12.71
CA GLY A 168 -5.78 -27.43 11.75
C GLY A 168 -5.74 -26.82 10.35
N GLY A 169 -4.91 -25.78 10.13
CA GLY A 169 -4.80 -25.08 8.86
C GLY A 169 -5.87 -24.04 8.61
N ASN A 170 -6.76 -23.76 9.58
CA ASN A 170 -7.79 -22.75 9.44
C ASN A 170 -7.21 -21.35 9.64
N ILE A 171 -7.62 -20.40 8.82
CA ILE A 171 -7.19 -19.01 8.94
C ILE A 171 -7.76 -18.41 10.23
N LYS A 172 -6.87 -17.86 11.07
CA LYS A 172 -7.20 -17.13 12.31
C LYS A 172 -6.85 -15.66 12.24
N LYS A 173 -5.92 -15.28 11.35
CA LYS A 173 -5.44 -13.91 11.24
C LYS A 173 -5.06 -13.60 9.80
N ILE A 174 -5.43 -12.41 9.33
CA ILE A 174 -4.95 -11.84 8.08
C ILE A 174 -4.17 -10.57 8.45
N ILE A 175 -2.93 -10.47 8.01
CA ILE A 175 -2.12 -9.26 8.15
C ILE A 175 -2.12 -8.58 6.79
N TYR A 176 -2.45 -7.29 6.76
CA TYR A 176 -2.47 -6.49 5.54
C TYR A 176 -1.68 -5.20 5.75
N ALA A 177 -1.19 -4.63 4.65
CA ALA A 177 -0.49 -3.36 4.63
C ALA A 177 -1.16 -2.40 3.64
N HIS A 178 -1.10 -1.11 3.96
CA HIS A 178 -1.56 -0.03 3.09
C HIS A 178 -0.86 1.29 3.44
N SER A 179 -1.08 2.31 2.60
CA SER A 179 -0.71 3.71 2.92
C SER A 179 -1.98 4.52 3.13
N SER A 180 -2.16 5.12 4.31
CA SER A 180 -3.39 5.83 4.67
C SER A 180 -3.18 7.27 5.17
N SER A 181 -4.18 8.11 4.93
CA SER A 181 -4.21 9.47 5.46
C SER A 181 -4.48 9.47 6.97
N PRO A 182 -3.88 10.41 7.75
CA PRO A 182 -4.21 10.58 9.17
C PRO A 182 -5.68 10.96 9.42
N PHE A 183 -6.43 11.35 8.36
CA PHE A 183 -7.87 11.57 8.47
C PHE A 183 -8.67 10.27 8.53
N TYR A 184 -8.13 9.16 8.04
CA TYR A 184 -8.84 7.88 7.99
C TYR A 184 -8.47 6.96 9.16
N THR A 185 -7.24 6.99 9.63
CA THR A 185 -6.67 5.96 10.53
C THR A 185 -5.84 6.61 11.63
N VAL A 186 -5.70 5.93 12.78
CA VAL A 186 -4.84 6.41 13.89
C VAL A 186 -3.37 6.43 13.46
N ILE A 187 -2.90 5.34 12.85
CA ILE A 187 -1.56 5.25 12.28
C ILE A 187 -1.65 5.76 10.83
N SER A 188 -0.78 6.67 10.41
CA SER A 188 -0.82 7.27 9.07
C SER A 188 0.45 7.00 8.28
N GLY A 189 0.35 7.01 6.95
CA GLY A 189 1.43 6.60 6.07
C GLY A 189 1.42 5.09 5.85
N VAL A 190 2.56 4.55 5.40
CA VAL A 190 2.69 3.10 5.17
C VAL A 190 2.77 2.37 6.49
N HIS A 191 1.86 1.42 6.71
CA HIS A 191 1.86 0.58 7.90
C HIS A 191 1.08 -0.71 7.64
N LYS A 192 1.10 -1.61 8.63
CA LYS A 192 0.36 -2.86 8.61
C LYS A 192 -0.55 -2.99 9.81
N GLU A 193 -1.65 -3.69 9.62
CA GLU A 193 -2.59 -4.05 10.66
C GLU A 193 -3.15 -5.45 10.42
N SER A 194 -4.03 -5.90 11.32
CA SER A 194 -4.60 -7.24 11.26
C SER A 194 -6.11 -7.34 11.39
N ILE A 195 -6.62 -8.44 10.83
CA ILE A 195 -8.01 -8.87 10.93
C ILE A 195 -7.99 -10.23 11.64
N ILE A 196 -8.67 -10.34 12.77
CA ILE A 196 -8.84 -11.60 13.49
C ILE A 196 -10.08 -12.30 12.94
N ILE A 197 -9.89 -13.52 12.44
CA ILE A 197 -10.96 -14.33 11.86
C ILE A 197 -11.66 -15.11 12.97
N LYS A 198 -12.90 -14.73 13.24
CA LYS A 198 -13.76 -15.40 14.23
C LYS A 198 -14.53 -16.55 13.61
N ASP A 199 -14.96 -16.37 12.38
CA ASP A 199 -15.75 -17.34 11.62
C ASP A 199 -15.38 -17.25 10.13
N VAL A 200 -14.89 -18.36 9.57
CA VAL A 200 -14.40 -18.42 8.18
C VAL A 200 -15.52 -18.43 7.14
N GLU A 201 -16.74 -18.78 7.55
CA GLU A 201 -17.91 -18.81 6.67
C GLU A 201 -18.60 -17.45 6.58
N LYS A 202 -18.26 -16.52 7.49
CA LYS A 202 -18.71 -15.12 7.43
C LYS A 202 -17.88 -14.27 6.49
N SER A 203 -18.41 -13.12 6.11
CA SER A 203 -17.70 -12.16 5.28
C SER A 203 -16.53 -11.51 6.02
N LEU A 204 -15.58 -10.90 5.29
CA LEU A 204 -14.43 -10.21 5.89
C LEU A 204 -14.86 -8.99 6.74
N GLN A 205 -16.01 -8.37 6.43
CA GLN A 205 -16.54 -7.22 7.18
C GLN A 205 -16.99 -7.61 8.59
N GLU A 206 -17.43 -8.85 8.77
CA GLU A 206 -17.95 -9.38 10.04
C GLU A 206 -16.82 -9.87 10.96
N GLN A 207 -15.58 -9.80 10.51
CA GLN A 207 -14.41 -10.20 11.28
C GLN A 207 -13.95 -9.05 12.18
N GLU A 208 -13.04 -9.35 13.10
CA GLU A 208 -12.57 -8.34 14.04
C GLU A 208 -11.33 -7.61 13.49
N TRP A 209 -11.57 -6.43 12.92
CA TRP A 209 -10.51 -5.54 12.46
C TRP A 209 -9.86 -4.82 13.63
N GLN A 210 -8.54 -4.97 13.75
CA GLN A 210 -7.75 -4.35 14.82
C GLN A 210 -7.50 -2.85 14.53
N GLU A 211 -7.41 -2.49 13.25
CA GLU A 211 -7.23 -1.11 12.84
C GLU A 211 -8.38 -0.20 13.31
N LYS A 212 -8.01 0.96 13.81
CA LYS A 212 -8.93 2.00 14.26
C LYS A 212 -8.89 3.20 13.33
N THR A 213 -10.06 3.76 13.10
CA THR A 213 -10.20 5.02 12.37
C THR A 213 -9.66 6.16 13.23
N SER A 214 -9.42 7.33 12.62
CA SER A 214 -8.93 8.52 13.32
C SER A 214 -9.81 8.96 14.51
N ASN A 215 -11.10 8.61 14.50
CA ASN A 215 -12.05 8.85 15.60
C ASN A 215 -12.25 7.64 16.55
N GLY A 216 -11.41 6.60 16.45
CA GLY A 216 -11.44 5.42 17.31
C GLY A 216 -12.49 4.37 16.96
N ALA A 217 -13.24 4.55 15.87
CA ALA A 217 -14.22 3.56 15.39
C ALA A 217 -13.54 2.36 14.72
N ASN A 218 -14.33 1.31 14.47
CA ASN A 218 -13.87 0.14 13.72
C ASN A 218 -13.72 0.49 12.23
N TYR A 219 -12.54 0.20 11.68
CA TYR A 219 -12.19 0.53 10.30
C TYR A 219 -13.09 -0.14 9.24
N ALA A 220 -13.48 -1.41 9.43
CA ALA A 220 -14.33 -2.12 8.49
C ALA A 220 -15.72 -1.50 8.36
N LEU A 221 -16.29 -1.05 9.49
CA LEU A 221 -17.64 -0.48 9.49
C LEU A 221 -17.71 0.85 8.74
N GLN A 222 -16.60 1.58 8.61
CA GLN A 222 -16.61 2.85 7.87
C GLN A 222 -16.27 2.68 6.39
N LEU A 223 -15.45 1.70 6.03
CA LEU A 223 -14.86 1.61 4.70
C LEU A 223 -15.15 0.32 3.94
N TYR A 224 -15.78 -0.69 4.53
CA TYR A 224 -16.10 -1.96 3.84
C TYR A 224 -17.57 -2.04 3.37
N LEU A 225 -18.35 -0.97 3.48
CA LEU A 225 -19.81 -1.03 3.27
C LEU A 225 -20.29 -0.67 1.86
N GLN A 226 -19.37 -0.44 0.90
CA GLN A 226 -19.76 0.05 -0.42
C GLN A 226 -19.76 -1.04 -1.48
N GLU A 227 -20.59 -0.84 -2.51
CA GLU A 227 -20.68 -1.77 -3.63
C GLU A 227 -19.31 -1.99 -4.30
N GLY A 228 -18.99 -3.26 -4.55
CA GLY A 228 -17.74 -3.68 -5.16
C GLY A 228 -16.55 -3.80 -4.20
N ASP A 229 -16.67 -3.38 -2.94
CA ASP A 229 -15.64 -3.63 -1.93
C ASP A 229 -15.55 -5.13 -1.61
N GLY A 230 -14.35 -5.58 -1.27
CA GLY A 230 -14.08 -7.01 -1.29
C GLY A 230 -12.60 -7.34 -1.40
N VAL A 231 -12.32 -8.64 -1.23
CA VAL A 231 -11.00 -9.19 -1.55
C VAL A 231 -10.90 -9.48 -3.03
N LYS A 232 -9.84 -9.00 -3.66
CA LYS A 232 -9.56 -9.10 -5.09
C LYS A 232 -8.20 -9.76 -5.30
N ARG A 233 -8.06 -10.57 -6.34
CA ARG A 233 -6.79 -11.18 -6.75
C ARG A 233 -6.49 -10.82 -8.19
N LEU A 234 -5.23 -10.47 -8.49
CA LEU A 234 -4.78 -10.28 -9.87
C LEU A 234 -4.84 -11.59 -10.64
N LYS A 235 -5.31 -11.56 -11.88
CA LYS A 235 -5.48 -12.75 -12.73
C LYS A 235 -4.16 -13.38 -13.19
N ILE A 236 -3.07 -12.62 -13.20
CA ILE A 236 -1.74 -13.09 -13.61
C ILE A 236 -1.17 -14.21 -12.73
N TRP A 237 -1.78 -14.47 -11.56
CA TRP A 237 -1.34 -15.49 -10.60
C TRP A 237 -2.34 -16.63 -10.42
N ASP A 238 -3.22 -16.82 -11.39
CA ASP A 238 -4.22 -17.90 -11.46
C ASP A 238 -4.08 -18.62 -12.81
#